data_AF-A0A497LM02-F1
#
_entry.id   AF-A0A497LM02-F1
#
_cell.length_a   1.000
_cell.length_b   1.000
_cell.length_c   1.000
_cell.angle_alpha   90.00
_cell.angle_beta   90.00
_cell.angle_gamma   90.00
#
_symmetry.space_group_name_H-M   'P 1'
#
loop_
_entity.id
_entity.type
_entity.pdbx_description
1 polymer ?
#
loop_
_entity_poly.entity_id
_entity_poly.type
_entity_poly.pdbx_seq_one_letter_code
_entity_poly.pdbx_strand_id
1 'polypeptide(L)'
;MINIFLGKNNSGNDPRDVGASSNRKVEVRKEFPVKAFIIGIILQLIYIVFLFGYRCFYYVRGLTYTWTENYFDFCVVLGGLLIYISLMSLLNRRKEWKIDVDAMAIIFTFLNMSWPLTMLIARGPSTPFLVPIFNKDLAFLMPDWMKLPIEEAEKMYHGGIPNWSAWAVPFLFWSVHLISVLFLCFFLMSIWRREWIEVERLPYPHA
;
A
#
# COMPACT_ATOMS: atom_id res chain seq x y z
N MET A 1 -3.49 -50.73 -73.14
CA MET A 1 -3.61 -51.92 -72.26
C MET A 1 -4.49 -51.50 -71.10
N ILE A 2 -5.66 -52.12 -70.98
CA ILE A 2 -6.74 -51.82 -70.03
C ILE A 2 -6.42 -52.49 -68.68
N ASN A 3 -6.63 -51.80 -67.55
CA ASN A 3 -7.50 -52.32 -66.49
C ASN A 3 -7.84 -51.27 -65.42
N ILE A 4 -9.15 -51.18 -65.19
CA ILE A 4 -9.87 -50.48 -64.13
C ILE A 4 -9.94 -51.43 -62.93
N PHE A 5 -9.76 -50.95 -61.69
CA PHE A 5 -10.42 -51.55 -60.53
C PHE A 5 -10.82 -50.47 -59.51
N LEU A 6 -12.13 -50.36 -59.32
CA LEU A 6 -12.81 -49.64 -58.25
C LEU A 6 -12.62 -50.36 -56.92
N GLY A 7 -12.42 -49.60 -55.84
CA GLY A 7 -12.50 -50.08 -54.47
C GLY A 7 -12.83 -48.94 -53.52
N LYS A 8 -14.13 -48.70 -53.29
CA LYS A 8 -14.62 -47.97 -52.12
C LYS A 8 -14.23 -48.74 -50.86
N ASN A 9 -13.76 -48.06 -49.82
CA ASN A 9 -14.25 -48.29 -48.45
C ASN A 9 -13.88 -47.13 -47.50
N ASN A 10 -14.93 -46.60 -46.87
CA ASN A 10 -14.88 -45.73 -45.71
C ASN A 10 -14.23 -46.44 -44.53
N SER A 11 -13.32 -45.77 -43.81
CA SER A 11 -13.11 -46.05 -42.38
C SER A 11 -12.45 -44.88 -41.66
N GLY A 12 -13.23 -44.25 -40.75
CA GLY A 12 -12.70 -43.67 -39.52
C GLY A 12 -12.21 -42.23 -39.58
N ASN A 13 -13.14 -41.27 -39.44
CA ASN A 13 -12.86 -40.11 -38.59
C ASN A 13 -12.61 -40.66 -37.18
N ASP A 14 -11.36 -40.72 -36.72
CA ASP A 14 -11.05 -41.01 -35.32
C ASP A 14 -11.40 -39.76 -34.48
N PRO A 15 -12.36 -39.83 -33.54
CA PRO A 15 -12.72 -38.69 -32.69
C PRO A 15 -11.63 -38.34 -31.66
N ARG A 16 -10.52 -39.08 -31.61
CA ARG A 16 -9.50 -38.96 -30.55
C ARG A 16 -8.37 -37.98 -30.85
N ASP A 17 -8.29 -37.42 -32.05
CA ASP A 17 -7.25 -36.43 -32.42
C ASP A 17 -7.62 -34.96 -32.12
N VAL A 18 -8.68 -34.72 -31.34
CA VAL A 18 -9.14 -33.35 -30.98
C VAL A 18 -8.50 -32.83 -29.67
N GLY A 19 -7.63 -33.61 -29.02
CA GLY A 19 -7.25 -33.39 -27.62
C GLY A 19 -5.91 -32.71 -27.33
N ALA A 20 -5.16 -32.23 -28.32
CA ALA A 20 -3.82 -31.66 -28.10
C ALA A 20 -3.64 -30.27 -28.72
N SER A 21 -4.66 -29.40 -28.64
CA SER A 21 -4.39 -27.96 -28.74
C SER A 21 -3.74 -27.54 -27.42
N SER A 22 -2.42 -27.48 -27.47
CA SER A 22 -1.57 -26.83 -26.49
C SER A 22 -2.23 -25.50 -26.07
N ASN A 23 -2.82 -25.49 -24.88
CA ASN A 23 -3.17 -24.30 -24.12
C ASN A 23 -1.86 -23.56 -23.78
N ARG A 24 -1.20 -23.00 -24.79
CA ARG A 24 -0.22 -21.94 -24.60
C ARG A 24 -1.04 -20.77 -24.07
N LYS A 25 -1.13 -20.66 -22.75
CA LYS A 25 -1.44 -19.40 -22.09
C LYS A 25 -0.45 -18.42 -22.69
N VAL A 26 -0.93 -17.58 -23.60
CA VAL A 26 -0.19 -16.42 -24.07
C VAL A 26 -0.05 -15.58 -22.81
N GLU A 27 1.09 -15.69 -22.14
CA GLU A 27 1.48 -14.74 -21.11
C GLU A 27 1.60 -13.39 -21.81
N VAL A 28 0.49 -12.66 -21.80
CA VAL A 28 0.49 -11.25 -22.16
C VAL A 28 1.42 -10.60 -21.14
N ARG A 29 2.64 -10.27 -21.56
CA ARG A 29 3.54 -9.43 -20.77
C ARG A 29 2.81 -8.11 -20.53
N LYS A 30 2.16 -7.99 -19.38
CA LYS A 30 1.64 -6.69 -18.93
C LYS A 30 2.85 -5.81 -18.66
N GLU A 31 2.99 -4.78 -19.48
CA GLU A 31 3.98 -3.74 -19.26
C GLU A 31 3.75 -3.10 -17.88
N PHE A 32 4.83 -2.73 -17.21
CA PHE A 32 4.73 -2.10 -15.89
C PHE A 32 3.90 -0.81 -15.98
N PRO A 33 2.86 -0.63 -15.16
CA PRO A 33 1.93 0.50 -15.28
C PRO A 33 2.51 1.79 -14.70
N VAL A 34 3.54 2.34 -15.36
CA VAL A 34 4.30 3.54 -14.94
C VAL A 34 3.37 4.72 -14.63
N LYS A 35 2.36 4.95 -15.47
CA LYS A 35 1.40 6.05 -15.29
C LYS A 35 0.63 5.95 -13.97
N ALA A 36 0.17 4.75 -13.62
CA ALA A 36 -0.55 4.50 -12.38
C ALA A 36 0.34 4.75 -11.15
N PHE A 37 1.61 4.37 -11.26
CA PHE A 37 2.60 4.57 -10.21
C PHE A 37 2.87 6.06 -9.96
N ILE A 38 3.09 6.85 -11.02
CA ILE A 38 3.31 8.30 -10.93
C ILE A 38 2.08 9.00 -10.32
N ILE A 39 0.88 8.68 -10.82
CA ILE A 39 -0.37 9.25 -10.28
C ILE A 39 -0.54 8.86 -8.80
N GLY A 40 -0.25 7.61 -8.45
CA GLY A 40 -0.29 7.10 -7.09
C GLY A 40 0.63 7.89 -6.14
N ILE A 41 1.89 8.11 -6.52
CA ILE A 41 2.85 8.91 -5.73
C ILE A 41 2.35 10.34 -5.53
N ILE A 42 1.89 11.00 -6.60
CA ILE A 42 1.42 12.39 -6.52
C ILE A 42 0.23 12.49 -5.56
N LEU A 43 -0.77 11.62 -5.71
CA LEU A 43 -1.94 11.60 -4.83
C LEU A 43 -1.56 11.25 -3.39
N GLN A 44 -0.62 10.33 -3.18
CA GLN A 44 -0.11 9.98 -1.87
C GLN A 44 0.53 11.19 -1.17
N LEU A 45 1.40 11.95 -1.86
CA LEU A 45 2.04 13.13 -1.27
C LEU A 45 1.02 14.21 -0.90
N ILE A 46 0.04 14.48 -1.78
CA ILE A 46 -1.05 15.43 -1.51
C ILE A 46 -1.84 14.99 -0.28
N TYR A 47 -2.19 13.71 -0.20
CA TYR A 47 -2.98 13.18 0.89
C TYR A 47 -2.20 13.16 2.22
N ILE A 48 -0.88 12.89 2.19
CA ILE A 48 0.00 13.02 3.37
C ILE A 48 -0.04 14.44 3.92
N VAL A 49 0.10 15.47 3.07
CA VAL A 49 0.06 16.88 3.52
C VAL A 49 -1.28 17.22 4.16
N PHE A 50 -2.39 16.79 3.54
CA PHE A 50 -3.73 16.98 4.08
C PHE A 50 -3.90 16.31 5.47
N LEU A 51 -3.53 15.03 5.57
CA LEU A 51 -3.64 14.25 6.80
C LEU A 51 -2.76 14.83 7.91
N PHE A 52 -1.54 15.27 7.58
CA PHE A 52 -0.62 15.91 8.53
C PHE A 52 -1.18 17.24 9.05
N GLY A 53 -1.63 18.12 8.15
CA GLY A 53 -2.22 19.41 8.51
C GLY A 53 -3.47 19.27 9.38
N TYR A 54 -4.35 18.32 9.05
CA TYR A 54 -5.51 18.00 9.88
C TYR A 54 -5.09 17.54 11.28
N ARG A 55 -4.05 16.70 11.39
CA ARG A 55 -3.57 16.22 12.67
C ARG A 55 -2.98 17.34 13.52
N CYS A 56 -2.19 18.24 12.93
CA CYS A 56 -1.69 19.43 13.63
C CYS A 56 -2.85 20.26 14.19
N PHE A 57 -3.91 20.47 13.42
CA PHE A 57 -5.12 21.16 13.88
C PHE A 57 -5.80 20.43 15.05
N TYR A 58 -5.90 19.10 14.98
CA TYR A 58 -6.48 18.27 16.03
C TYR A 58 -5.68 18.33 17.35
N TYR A 59 -4.35 18.27 17.26
CA TYR A 59 -3.45 18.39 18.42
C TYR A 59 -3.50 19.77 19.08
N VAL A 60 -3.53 20.84 18.29
CA VAL A 60 -3.63 22.22 18.80
C VAL A 60 -4.90 22.45 19.60
N ARG A 61 -5.98 21.71 19.31
CA ARG A 61 -7.25 21.81 20.04
C ARG A 61 -7.34 20.93 21.30
N GLY A 62 -6.28 20.23 21.67
CA GLY A 62 -6.23 19.47 22.93
C GLY A 62 -7.21 18.29 22.97
N LEU A 63 -7.69 17.79 21.83
CA LEU A 63 -8.62 16.66 21.73
C LEU A 63 -7.92 15.30 21.88
N THR A 64 -6.73 15.29 22.45
CA THR A 64 -5.88 14.11 22.60
C THR A 64 -6.47 13.14 23.61
N TYR A 65 -6.67 11.88 23.20
CA TYR A 65 -7.06 10.74 24.05
C TYR A 65 -8.54 10.62 24.46
N THR A 66 -9.46 10.73 23.50
CA THR A 66 -10.81 10.16 23.68
C THR A 66 -11.13 9.21 22.53
N TRP A 67 -12.19 8.41 22.70
CA TRP A 67 -12.73 7.39 21.77
C TRP A 67 -12.73 7.77 20.28
N THR A 68 -12.65 9.06 19.96
CA THR A 68 -12.50 9.65 18.62
C THR A 68 -11.24 9.24 17.85
N GLU A 69 -10.11 8.88 18.48
CA GLU A 69 -8.93 8.42 17.71
C GLU A 69 -9.21 7.10 16.97
N ASN A 70 -9.94 6.16 17.59
CA ASN A 70 -10.25 4.87 16.96
C ASN A 70 -11.26 5.01 15.79
N TYR A 71 -12.20 5.95 15.89
CA TYR A 71 -13.10 6.28 14.78
C TYR A 71 -12.41 7.10 13.69
N PHE A 72 -11.31 7.78 14.03
CA PHE A 72 -10.56 8.59 13.07
C PHE A 72 -9.91 7.71 12.00
N ASP A 73 -9.26 6.62 12.38
CA ASP A 73 -8.66 5.67 11.44
C ASP A 73 -9.71 5.13 10.47
N PHE A 74 -10.90 4.79 10.98
CA PHE A 74 -12.03 4.37 10.15
C PHE A 74 -12.50 5.48 9.20
N CYS A 75 -12.65 6.71 9.69
CA CYS A 75 -13.06 7.86 8.88
C CYS A 75 -12.01 8.26 7.84
N VAL A 76 -10.72 8.08 8.11
CA VAL A 76 -9.64 8.30 7.14
C VAL A 76 -9.69 7.26 6.04
N VAL A 77 -9.85 5.98 6.38
CA VAL A 77 -9.97 4.91 5.38
C VAL A 77 -11.24 5.09 4.55
N LEU A 78 -12.39 5.32 5.19
CA LEU A 78 -13.68 5.52 4.52
C LEU A 78 -13.70 6.80 3.67
N GLY A 79 -13.22 7.91 4.23
CA GLY A 79 -13.12 9.19 3.53
C GLY A 79 -12.15 9.11 2.35
N GLY A 80 -10.99 8.47 2.55
CA GLY A 80 -10.02 8.19 1.48
C GLY A 80 -10.63 7.34 0.37
N LEU A 81 -11.38 6.30 0.71
CA LEU A 81 -12.11 5.45 -0.24
C LEU A 81 -13.16 6.26 -1.03
N LEU A 82 -13.95 7.11 -0.37
CA LEU A 82 -14.97 7.93 -1.04
C LEU A 82 -14.36 8.97 -1.98
N ILE A 83 -13.29 9.64 -1.55
CA ILE A 83 -12.52 10.58 -2.40
C ILE A 83 -11.96 9.84 -3.60
N TYR A 84 -11.36 8.67 -3.38
CA TYR A 84 -10.80 7.84 -4.43
C TYR A 84 -11.85 7.42 -5.46
N ILE A 85 -13.00 6.86 -5.03
CA ILE A 85 -14.09 6.46 -5.91
C ILE A 85 -14.61 7.66 -6.72
N SER A 86 -14.78 8.82 -6.06
CA SER A 86 -15.24 10.04 -6.72
C SER A 86 -14.26 10.51 -7.79
N LEU A 87 -12.96 10.52 -7.47
CA LEU A 87 -11.90 10.94 -8.38
C LEU A 87 -11.76 9.99 -9.56
N MET A 88 -11.77 8.67 -9.31
CA MET A 88 -11.74 7.66 -10.38
C MET A 88 -12.98 7.73 -11.26
N SER A 89 -14.18 7.91 -10.68
CA SER A 89 -15.42 8.08 -11.44
C SER A 89 -15.36 9.31 -12.37
N LEU A 90 -14.82 10.43 -11.89
CA LEU A 90 -14.64 11.64 -12.70
C LEU A 90 -13.62 11.45 -13.83
N LEU A 91 -12.49 10.79 -13.55
CA LEU A 91 -11.46 10.52 -14.54
C LEU A 91 -11.94 9.53 -15.61
N ASN A 92 -12.65 8.46 -15.19
CA ASN A 92 -13.12 7.42 -16.10
C ASN A 92 -14.29 7.87 -17.01
N ARG A 93 -14.95 8.99 -16.71
CA ARG A 93 -15.95 9.61 -17.60
C ARG A 93 -15.32 10.16 -18.89
N ARG A 94 -14.04 10.52 -18.86
CA ARG A 94 -13.34 11.02 -20.06
C ARG A 94 -12.69 9.84 -20.77
N LYS A 95 -13.09 9.57 -22.03
CA LYS A 95 -12.55 8.46 -22.85
C LYS A 95 -11.03 8.45 -22.94
N GLU A 96 -10.40 9.63 -22.94
CA GLU A 96 -8.95 9.81 -23.03
C GLU A 96 -8.19 9.41 -21.76
N TRP A 97 -8.88 9.38 -20.61
CA TRP A 97 -8.30 9.11 -19.28
C TRP A 97 -8.85 7.82 -18.68
N LYS A 98 -9.30 6.88 -19.52
CA LYS A 98 -9.79 5.59 -19.03
C LYS A 98 -8.66 4.83 -18.35
N ILE A 99 -8.75 4.70 -17.02
CA ILE A 99 -7.75 4.00 -16.21
C ILE A 99 -8.20 2.54 -16.09
N ASP A 100 -7.27 1.61 -16.32
CA ASP A 100 -7.53 0.19 -16.15
C ASP A 100 -7.75 -0.18 -14.67
N VAL A 101 -8.47 -1.27 -14.41
CA VAL A 101 -8.80 -1.73 -13.05
C VAL A 101 -7.53 -2.02 -12.24
N ASP A 102 -6.51 -2.59 -12.89
CA ASP A 102 -5.21 -2.84 -12.24
C ASP A 102 -4.50 -1.55 -11.84
N ALA A 103 -4.53 -0.54 -12.72
CA ALA A 103 -3.95 0.77 -12.46
C ALA A 103 -4.68 1.50 -11.33
N MET A 104 -6.00 1.36 -11.26
CA MET A 104 -6.83 1.83 -10.17
C MET A 104 -6.42 1.19 -8.83
N ALA A 105 -6.26 -0.13 -8.77
CA ALA A 105 -5.83 -0.83 -7.56
C ALA A 105 -4.46 -0.34 -7.05
N ILE A 106 -3.52 -0.05 -7.97
CA ILE A 106 -2.21 0.51 -7.61
C ILE A 106 -2.38 1.90 -6.97
N ILE A 107 -3.14 2.79 -7.61
CA ILE A 107 -3.40 4.15 -7.10
C ILE A 107 -4.07 4.09 -5.72
N PHE A 108 -5.06 3.20 -5.54
CA PHE A 108 -5.72 2.99 -4.26
C PHE A 108 -4.75 2.50 -3.17
N THR A 109 -3.82 1.62 -3.53
CA THR A 109 -2.78 1.13 -2.61
C THR A 109 -1.89 2.27 -2.13
N PHE A 110 -1.43 3.13 -3.05
CA PHE A 110 -0.67 4.33 -2.70
C PHE A 110 -1.43 5.26 -1.76
N LEU A 111 -2.72 5.49 -2.04
CA LEU A 111 -3.57 6.34 -1.22
C LEU A 111 -3.72 5.78 0.20
N ASN A 112 -3.97 4.48 0.36
CA ASN A 112 -4.07 3.84 1.68
C ASN A 112 -2.74 3.86 2.44
N MET A 113 -1.60 3.73 1.74
CA MET A 113 -0.27 3.84 2.35
C MET A 113 0.05 5.25 2.84
N SER A 114 -0.68 6.27 2.39
CA SER A 114 -0.49 7.65 2.87
C SER A 114 -0.73 7.78 4.37
N TRP A 115 -1.73 7.08 4.93
CA TRP A 115 -2.03 7.18 6.37
C TRP A 115 -0.91 6.65 7.28
N PRO A 116 -0.41 5.40 7.11
CA PRO A 116 0.73 4.91 7.88
C PRO A 116 2.00 5.74 7.63
N LEU A 117 2.21 6.29 6.43
CA LEU A 117 3.32 7.21 6.16
C LEU A 117 3.15 8.54 6.91
N THR A 118 1.95 9.09 6.98
CA THR A 118 1.66 10.27 7.82
C THR A 118 1.91 9.96 9.29
N MET A 119 1.56 8.76 9.76
CA MET A 119 1.91 8.31 11.10
C MET A 119 3.42 8.16 11.28
N LEU A 120 4.16 7.71 10.26
CA LEU A 120 5.62 7.66 10.31
C LEU A 120 6.21 9.07 10.43
N ILE A 121 5.68 10.05 9.69
CA ILE A 121 6.14 11.44 9.74
C ILE A 121 5.72 12.14 11.04
N ALA A 122 4.51 11.89 11.54
CA ALA A 122 3.95 12.57 12.72
C ALA A 122 4.29 11.88 14.05
N ARG A 123 4.28 10.54 14.07
CA ARG A 123 4.59 9.71 15.26
C ARG A 123 6.00 9.11 15.27
N GLY A 124 6.69 9.03 14.13
CA GLY A 124 8.11 8.68 14.11
C GLY A 124 8.93 9.56 15.06
N PRO A 125 8.77 10.90 15.04
CA PRO A 125 9.26 11.82 16.06
C PRO A 125 8.82 11.48 17.49
N SER A 126 7.54 11.22 17.73
CA SER A 126 7.02 11.19 19.10
C SER A 126 7.22 9.88 19.84
N THR A 127 7.26 8.73 19.17
CA THR A 127 7.19 7.43 19.88
C THR A 127 8.55 6.81 20.17
N PRO A 128 9.48 6.66 19.20
CA PRO A 128 10.84 6.18 19.48
C PRO A 128 11.90 7.28 19.64
N PHE A 129 11.82 8.40 18.91
CA PHE A 129 12.86 9.45 18.99
C PHE A 129 12.78 10.26 20.28
N LEU A 130 11.58 10.50 20.78
CA LEU A 130 11.31 11.26 22.00
C LEU A 130 10.99 10.39 23.23
N VAL A 131 11.36 9.10 23.22
CA VAL A 131 11.29 8.24 24.41
C VAL A 131 11.94 8.88 25.63
N PRO A 132 13.11 9.54 25.53
CA PRO A 132 13.71 10.25 26.67
C PRO A 132 12.88 11.41 27.22
N ILE A 133 11.84 11.87 26.51
CA ILE A 133 10.93 12.93 26.97
C ILE A 133 9.63 12.32 27.50
N PHE A 134 8.99 11.45 26.73
CA PHE A 134 7.65 10.93 27.04
C PHE A 134 7.67 9.70 27.97
N ASN A 135 8.76 8.92 27.98
CA ASN A 135 8.89 7.68 28.73
C ASN A 135 10.28 7.59 29.38
N LYS A 136 10.64 8.63 30.16
CA LYS A 136 11.95 8.76 30.84
C LYS A 136 12.35 7.48 31.58
N ASP A 137 11.39 6.89 32.29
CA ASP A 137 11.62 5.69 33.11
C ASP A 137 11.93 4.44 32.29
N LEU A 138 11.56 4.41 31.00
CA LEU A 138 11.79 3.26 30.11
C LEU A 138 12.90 3.53 29.08
N ALA A 139 13.41 4.75 29.00
CA ALA A 139 14.41 5.15 28.02
C ALA A 139 15.71 4.33 28.13
N PHE A 140 16.03 3.80 29.31
CA PHE A 140 17.21 2.95 29.54
C PHE A 140 17.12 1.58 28.83
N LEU A 141 15.92 1.11 28.48
CA LEU A 141 15.72 -0.15 27.76
C LEU A 141 16.08 -0.04 26.28
N MET A 142 16.17 1.18 25.76
CA MET A 142 16.49 1.43 24.36
C MET A 142 17.96 1.79 24.18
N PRO A 143 18.65 1.14 23.23
CA PRO A 143 20.00 1.53 22.84
C PRO A 143 20.08 2.99 22.40
N ASP A 144 21.16 3.68 22.75
CA ASP A 144 21.34 5.13 22.51
C ASP A 144 21.29 5.52 21.03
N TRP A 145 21.72 4.64 20.14
CA TRP A 145 21.65 4.88 18.70
C TRP A 145 20.25 4.76 18.09
N MET A 146 19.26 4.22 18.82
CA MET A 146 17.86 4.14 18.38
C MET A 146 17.02 5.34 18.81
N LYS A 147 17.50 6.14 19.78
CA LYS A 147 16.78 7.27 20.37
C LYS A 147 17.56 8.55 20.17
N LEU A 148 16.90 9.69 20.32
CA LEU A 148 17.58 10.97 20.27
C LEU A 148 18.29 11.24 21.61
N PRO A 149 19.49 11.85 21.64
CA PRO A 149 20.08 12.33 22.89
C PRO A 149 19.11 13.26 23.62
N ILE A 150 19.05 13.20 24.95
CA ILE A 150 18.04 13.92 25.73
C ILE A 150 18.08 15.43 25.47
N GLU A 151 19.27 16.01 25.35
CA GLU A 151 19.45 17.44 25.04
C GLU A 151 18.84 17.84 23.70
N GLU A 152 18.97 16.98 22.68
CA GLU A 152 18.38 17.22 21.35
C GLU A 152 16.87 16.99 21.36
N ALA A 153 16.40 16.05 22.17
CA ALA A 153 14.98 15.79 22.37
C ALA A 153 14.29 16.96 23.08
N GLU A 154 14.94 17.56 24.08
CA GLU A 154 14.47 18.75 24.79
C GLU A 154 14.43 19.97 23.88
N LYS A 155 15.46 20.19 23.04
CA LYS A 155 15.43 21.25 22.03
C LYS A 155 14.22 21.11 21.12
N MET A 156 13.94 19.92 20.60
CA MET A 156 12.76 19.71 19.76
C MET A 156 11.45 20.00 20.49
N TYR A 157 11.34 19.54 21.74
CA TYR A 157 10.12 19.71 22.54
C TYR A 157 9.86 21.17 22.92
N HIS A 158 10.91 21.93 23.21
CA HIS A 158 10.82 23.33 23.65
C HIS A 158 11.00 24.35 22.52
N GLY A 159 11.16 23.91 21.26
CA GLY A 159 11.28 24.79 20.09
C GLY A 159 12.67 25.40 19.86
N GLY A 160 13.72 24.74 20.35
CA GLY A 160 15.12 25.06 20.06
C GLY A 160 15.57 24.63 18.66
N ILE A 161 16.78 25.04 18.27
CA ILE A 161 17.38 24.70 16.97
C ILE A 161 17.84 23.23 17.00
N PRO A 162 17.28 22.33 16.16
CA PRO A 162 17.64 20.92 16.16
C PRO A 162 19.00 20.68 15.47
N ASN A 163 19.85 19.82 16.06
CA ASN A 163 21.04 19.34 15.38
C ASN A 163 20.71 18.14 14.49
N TRP A 164 20.41 18.38 13.21
CA TRP A 164 20.03 17.34 12.24
C TRP A 164 21.00 16.16 12.13
N SER A 165 22.29 16.34 12.43
CA SER A 165 23.25 15.23 12.39
C SER A 165 22.96 14.14 13.43
N ALA A 166 22.49 14.54 14.62
CA ALA A 166 22.10 13.61 15.69
C ALA A 166 20.83 12.81 15.34
N TRP A 167 20.05 13.27 14.37
CA TRP A 167 18.82 12.62 13.93
C TRP A 167 19.09 11.55 12.88
N ALA A 168 20.18 11.63 12.14
CA ALA A 168 20.41 10.80 10.96
C ALA A 168 20.38 9.30 11.27
N VAL A 169 21.07 8.87 12.35
CA VAL A 169 21.17 7.45 12.72
C VAL A 169 19.84 6.89 13.22
N PRO A 170 19.16 7.51 14.21
CA PRO A 170 17.84 7.07 14.60
C PRO A 170 16.86 7.09 13.42
N PHE A 171 16.85 8.17 12.62
CA PHE A 171 15.94 8.31 11.49
C PHE A 171 16.11 7.19 10.46
N LEU A 172 17.36 6.86 10.12
CA LEU A 172 17.67 5.78 9.20
C LEU A 172 17.19 4.43 9.73
N PHE A 173 17.49 4.11 11.00
CA PHE A 173 17.09 2.84 11.60
C PHE A 173 15.57 2.65 11.57
N TRP A 174 14.80 3.63 12.07
CA TRP A 174 13.34 3.51 12.12
C TRP A 174 12.70 3.54 10.74
N SER A 175 13.29 4.26 9.77
CA SER A 175 12.85 4.21 8.38
C SER A 175 13.00 2.80 7.81
N VAL A 176 14.18 2.19 7.98
CA VAL A 176 14.44 0.81 7.52
C VAL A 176 13.53 -0.20 8.23
N HIS A 177 13.37 -0.07 9.55
CA HIS A 177 12.49 -0.94 10.33
C HIS A 177 11.05 -0.87 9.83
N LEU A 178 10.50 0.34 9.64
CA LEU A 178 9.13 0.54 9.19
C LEU A 178 8.92 0.06 7.75
N ILE A 179 9.86 0.34 6.85
CA ILE A 179 9.85 -0.23 5.49
C ILE A 179 9.82 -1.75 5.56
N SER A 180 10.68 -2.35 6.39
CA SER A 180 10.76 -3.81 6.54
C SER A 180 9.45 -4.42 7.06
N VAL A 181 8.81 -3.78 8.05
CA VAL A 181 7.50 -4.19 8.58
C VAL A 181 6.41 -4.05 7.52
N LEU A 182 6.41 -2.97 6.73
CA LEU A 182 5.46 -2.80 5.63
C LEU A 182 5.63 -3.89 4.57
N PHE A 183 6.87 -4.21 4.19
CA PHE A 183 7.15 -5.31 3.26
C PHE A 183 6.75 -6.67 3.85
N LEU A 184 7.01 -6.91 5.13
CA LEU A 184 6.56 -8.12 5.81
C LEU A 184 5.03 -8.26 5.73
N CYS A 185 4.28 -7.22 6.07
CA CYS A 185 2.82 -7.20 5.95
C CYS A 185 2.37 -7.43 4.51
N PHE A 186 3.03 -6.79 3.54
CA PHE A 186 2.76 -6.97 2.12
C PHE A 186 2.99 -8.42 1.66
N PHE A 187 4.09 -9.04 2.08
CA PHE A 187 4.39 -10.44 1.75
C PHE A 187 3.41 -11.39 2.43
N LEU A 188 3.09 -11.19 3.70
CA LEU A 188 2.08 -11.98 4.41
C LEU A 188 0.72 -11.90 3.70
N MET A 189 0.28 -10.68 3.35
CA MET A 189 -0.93 -10.48 2.57
C MET A 189 -0.85 -11.16 1.20
N SER A 190 0.29 -11.12 0.52
CA SER A 190 0.47 -11.75 -0.79
C SER A 190 0.45 -13.27 -0.73
N ILE A 191 1.05 -13.87 0.31
CA ILE A 191 1.03 -15.32 0.55
C ILE A 191 -0.40 -15.75 0.87
N TRP A 192 -1.06 -15.07 1.82
CA TRP A 192 -2.41 -15.42 2.27
C TRP A 192 -3.51 -15.06 1.28
N ARG A 193 -3.27 -14.09 0.38
CA ARG A 193 -4.21 -13.73 -0.69
C ARG A 193 -4.68 -14.94 -1.47
N ARG A 194 -3.77 -15.85 -1.80
CA ARG A 194 -4.10 -17.03 -2.61
C ARG A 194 -5.05 -17.96 -1.85
N GLU A 195 -4.72 -18.28 -0.60
CA GLU A 195 -5.56 -19.13 0.25
C GLU A 195 -6.94 -18.51 0.48
N TRP A 196 -6.98 -17.23 0.86
CA TRP A 196 -8.24 -16.52 1.15
C TRP A 196 -9.16 -16.41 -0.07
N ILE A 197 -8.61 -16.10 -1.24
CA ILE A 197 -9.41 -15.87 -2.46
C ILE A 197 -9.71 -17.18 -3.20
N GLU A 198 -8.71 -18.05 -3.40
CA GLU A 198 -8.84 -19.22 -4.27
C GLU A 198 -9.37 -20.45 -3.52
N VAL A 199 -8.93 -20.66 -2.27
CA VAL A 199 -9.26 -21.87 -1.47
C VAL A 199 -10.47 -21.62 -0.60
N GLU A 200 -10.40 -20.64 0.29
CA GLU A 200 -11.48 -20.33 1.23
C GLU A 200 -12.64 -19.62 0.53
N ARG A 201 -12.39 -19.02 -0.64
CA ARG A 201 -13.35 -18.22 -1.40
C ARG A 201 -14.09 -17.26 -0.48
N LEU A 202 -13.34 -16.63 0.42
CA LEU A 202 -13.88 -15.64 1.34
C LEU A 202 -14.67 -14.65 0.48
N PRO A 203 -16.00 -14.58 0.67
CA PRO A 203 -16.81 -13.68 -0.13
C PRO A 203 -16.20 -12.30 0.07
N TYR A 204 -15.71 -11.71 -1.01
CA TYR A 204 -15.42 -10.29 -1.02
C TYR A 204 -16.66 -9.60 -0.44
N PRO A 205 -16.55 -8.53 0.37
CA PRO A 205 -17.74 -7.89 0.92
C PRO A 205 -18.65 -7.46 -0.24
N HIS A 206 -19.63 -8.31 -0.56
CA HIS A 206 -20.51 -8.17 -1.70
C HIS A 206 -21.65 -7.29 -1.20
N ALA A 207 -21.57 -6.01 -1.59
CA ALA A 207 -22.77 -5.27 -1.95
C ALA A 207 -23.30 -5.80 -3.29
#